data_AF-W6S6T7-F1
#
_entry.id   AF-W6S6T7-F1
#
_cell.length_a   1.000
_cell.length_b   1.000
_cell.length_c   1.000
_cell.angle_alpha   90.00
_cell.angle_beta   90.00
_cell.angle_gamma   90.00
#
_symmetry.space_group_name_H-M   'P 1'
#
loop_
_entity.id
_entity.type
_entity.pdbx_description
1 polymer ?
#
loop_
_entity_poly.entity_id
_entity_poly.type
_entity_poly.pdbx_seq_one_letter_code
_entity_poly.pdbx_strand_id
1 'polypeptide(L)'
;MKQKIKKILSIIMIISIYLFSFNSDFIYANNSSNVLGTASDFSIFVLNDHVHKYSDCSGRIAVGNNATYEHYSIGNSLNSSTTRSDLIVGNSLNAIGGNNFNGNTSISTNGNVINYTMTNNNNVPNQPRRENIIDFNSEKNYLYNKTKELNSLSANGTVSNYYGQLNLTGHDSNLVVFNVKNEDINGINGINIDVPETATVIINIQGKNVSIGNLAIFYKMGTPSANVFRKWLWNFPEAENLNFYSIAVKGSILAPHATFNATGSGNIDGTVILNNFYNYNSGFEVHNYTFVGSIPNNNTNPTPDENTPSEEKPDVTLPVEPTPEVPTPEVPKEDVTVPEETLPETSDTSKDTEDIIEEGTLGVTDIKEDTEDTENTKVTKASSTINKGLKTGDYINSAATITVIIASSIALIFLRKIK
;
A
#
# COMPACT_ATOMS: atom_id res chain seq x y z
N MET A 1 -17.85 -17.81 -60.99
CA MET A 1 -18.63 -16.81 -60.21
C MET A 1 -18.83 -17.23 -58.74
N LYS A 2 -19.36 -18.43 -58.45
CA LYS A 2 -19.58 -18.93 -57.06
C LYS A 2 -18.33 -18.99 -56.15
N GLN A 3 -17.15 -19.33 -56.68
CA GLN A 3 -15.90 -19.36 -55.89
C GLN A 3 -15.36 -17.97 -55.52
N LYS A 4 -15.55 -16.96 -56.39
CA LYS A 4 -15.16 -15.58 -56.10
C LYS A 4 -16.04 -14.98 -54.99
N ILE A 5 -17.33 -15.31 -54.98
CA ILE A 5 -18.29 -14.88 -53.94
C ILE A 5 -17.95 -15.51 -52.57
N LYS A 6 -17.57 -16.80 -52.53
CA LYS A 6 -17.13 -17.45 -51.28
C LYS A 6 -15.84 -16.85 -50.70
N LYS A 7 -14.87 -16.48 -51.55
CA LYS A 7 -13.63 -15.81 -51.10
C LYS A 7 -13.90 -14.41 -50.55
N ILE A 8 -14.79 -13.64 -51.17
CA ILE A 8 -15.17 -12.29 -50.71
C ILE A 8 -15.93 -12.37 -49.37
N LEU A 9 -16.85 -13.32 -49.20
CA LEU A 9 -17.55 -13.51 -47.91
C LEU A 9 -16.59 -13.94 -46.78
N SER A 10 -15.60 -14.79 -47.07
CA SER A 10 -14.62 -15.22 -46.06
C SER A 10 -13.69 -14.08 -45.62
N ILE A 11 -13.34 -13.17 -46.52
CA ILE A 11 -12.51 -12.00 -46.20
C ILE A 11 -13.31 -10.97 -45.40
N ILE A 12 -14.57 -10.72 -45.76
CA ILE A 12 -15.46 -9.82 -45.01
C ILE A 12 -15.69 -10.37 -43.59
N MET A 13 -15.87 -11.69 -43.42
CA MET A 13 -16.04 -12.30 -42.11
C MET A 13 -14.78 -12.21 -41.22
N ILE A 14 -13.58 -12.35 -41.80
CA ILE A 14 -12.31 -12.17 -41.07
C ILE A 14 -12.09 -10.70 -40.70
N ILE A 15 -12.41 -9.77 -41.59
CA ILE A 15 -12.33 -8.32 -41.31
C ILE A 15 -13.35 -7.92 -40.24
N SER A 16 -14.57 -8.49 -40.25
CA SER A 16 -15.55 -8.26 -39.19
C SER A 16 -15.12 -8.84 -37.84
N ILE A 17 -14.40 -9.97 -37.80
CA ILE A 17 -13.84 -10.54 -36.55
C ILE A 17 -12.69 -9.67 -36.01
N TYR A 18 -11.87 -9.08 -36.89
CA TYR A 18 -10.80 -8.16 -36.50
C TYR A 18 -11.32 -6.76 -36.08
N LEU A 19 -12.40 -6.25 -36.70
CA LEU A 19 -13.05 -5.01 -36.28
C LEU A 19 -13.91 -5.16 -35.01
N PHE A 20 -14.30 -6.38 -34.64
CA PHE A 20 -14.99 -6.67 -33.38
C PHE A 20 -14.03 -6.92 -32.21
N SER A 21 -12.71 -6.95 -32.46
CA SER A 21 -11.68 -7.11 -31.42
C SER A 21 -11.07 -5.78 -30.96
N PHE A 22 -11.60 -4.65 -31.43
CA PHE A 22 -11.23 -3.30 -30.98
C PHE A 22 -12.49 -2.51 -30.63
N ASN A 23 -13.32 -3.01 -29.71
CA ASN A 23 -14.31 -2.21 -28.98
C ASN A 23 -14.91 -3.02 -27.84
N SER A 24 -14.16 -3.15 -26.75
CA SER A 24 -14.73 -3.36 -25.43
C SER A 24 -13.71 -2.89 -24.42
N ASP A 25 -13.84 -1.63 -23.98
CA ASP A 25 -13.56 -1.16 -22.62
C ASP A 25 -13.91 0.33 -22.45
N PHE A 26 -15.05 0.76 -23.01
CA PHE A 26 -15.74 1.93 -22.48
C PHE A 26 -16.97 1.46 -21.71
N ILE A 27 -16.69 0.74 -20.62
CA ILE A 27 -17.63 0.63 -19.53
C ILE A 27 -17.58 1.97 -18.80
N TYR A 28 -18.73 2.59 -18.59
CA TYR A 28 -18.90 3.62 -17.57
C TYR A 28 -18.55 3.00 -16.21
N ALA A 29 -17.26 3.00 -15.89
CA ALA A 29 -16.80 2.67 -14.56
C ALA A 29 -17.30 3.80 -13.66
N ASN A 30 -18.05 3.44 -12.63
CA ASN A 30 -17.99 4.19 -11.38
C ASN A 30 -16.54 4.10 -10.90
N ASN A 31 -15.68 4.96 -11.45
CA ASN A 31 -14.25 4.98 -11.23
C ASN A 31 -13.97 5.53 -9.84
N SER A 32 -14.27 4.76 -8.80
CA SER A 32 -13.41 4.77 -7.63
C SER A 32 -12.11 4.13 -8.09
N SER A 33 -11.17 4.95 -8.60
CA SER A 33 -9.84 4.48 -8.95
C SER A 33 -9.27 3.76 -7.73
N ASN A 34 -8.82 2.52 -7.90
CA ASN A 34 -8.11 1.80 -6.86
C ASN A 34 -6.86 2.61 -6.49
N VAL A 35 -6.92 3.34 -5.37
CA VAL A 35 -5.92 4.35 -4.98
C VAL A 35 -4.52 3.74 -4.92
N LEU A 36 -4.41 2.48 -4.50
CA LEU A 36 -3.14 1.80 -4.26
C LEU A 36 -2.69 0.88 -5.41
N GLY A 37 -3.39 0.88 -6.56
CA GLY A 37 -3.01 0.04 -7.69
C GLY A 37 -3.04 -1.45 -7.33
N THR A 38 -2.07 -2.23 -7.80
CA THR A 38 -1.98 -3.67 -7.48
C THR A 38 -1.77 -3.91 -5.98
N ALA A 39 -1.16 -2.96 -5.27
CA ALA A 39 -0.84 -3.09 -3.85
C ALA A 39 -2.08 -3.19 -2.94
N SER A 40 -3.26 -2.76 -3.40
CA SER A 40 -4.51 -2.88 -2.64
C SER A 40 -4.90 -4.31 -2.27
N ASP A 41 -4.41 -5.28 -3.05
CA ASP A 41 -4.78 -6.69 -2.91
C ASP A 41 -3.94 -7.41 -1.85
N PHE A 42 -3.02 -6.67 -1.21
CA PHE A 42 -2.03 -7.20 -0.28
C PHE A 42 -2.15 -6.51 1.08
N SER A 43 -1.84 -7.26 2.13
CA SER A 43 -1.62 -6.69 3.47
C SER A 43 -0.23 -6.09 3.56
N ILE A 44 0.76 -6.69 2.90
CA ILE A 44 2.13 -6.17 2.83
C ILE A 44 2.56 -6.12 1.36
N PHE A 45 3.00 -4.96 0.91
CA PHE A 45 3.57 -4.74 -0.42
C PHE A 45 4.89 -3.99 -0.29
N VAL A 46 6.00 -4.71 -0.37
CA VAL A 46 7.34 -4.17 -0.19
C VAL A 46 8.02 -4.07 -1.55
N LEU A 47 8.52 -2.89 -1.91
CA LEU A 47 9.09 -2.64 -3.23
C LEU A 47 10.50 -3.21 -3.40
N ASN A 48 11.25 -3.32 -2.31
CA ASN A 48 12.58 -3.89 -2.28
C ASN A 48 12.61 -5.11 -1.32
N ASP A 49 13.32 -5.03 -0.19
CA ASP A 49 13.62 -6.19 0.65
C ASP A 49 12.70 -6.30 1.86
N HIS A 50 12.23 -7.53 2.13
CA HIS A 50 11.42 -7.85 3.30
C HIS A 50 12.08 -8.96 4.12
N VAL A 51 12.39 -8.65 5.37
CA VAL A 51 12.81 -9.64 6.37
C VAL A 51 11.75 -9.68 7.45
N HIS A 52 11.24 -10.88 7.75
CA HIS A 52 10.28 -11.05 8.84
C HIS A 52 10.46 -12.43 9.49
N LYS A 53 10.61 -12.47 10.81
CA LYS A 53 10.80 -13.72 11.56
C LYS A 53 9.83 -13.87 12.71
N TYR A 54 9.51 -15.13 13.05
CA TYR A 54 8.79 -15.55 14.26
C TYR A 54 7.43 -14.84 14.50
N SER A 55 6.64 -14.66 13.45
CA SER A 55 5.35 -13.96 13.50
C SER A 55 4.44 -14.43 12.35
N ASP A 56 3.36 -13.70 12.07
CA ASP A 56 2.53 -13.90 10.89
C ASP A 56 2.00 -12.60 10.27
N CYS A 57 1.59 -12.71 9.00
CA CYS A 57 0.69 -11.77 8.37
C CYS A 57 -0.57 -12.52 7.97
N SER A 58 -1.72 -11.96 8.32
CA SER A 58 -2.98 -12.67 8.10
C SER A 58 -3.49 -12.61 6.66
N GLY A 59 -2.88 -11.79 5.80
CA GLY A 59 -3.24 -11.61 4.40
C GLY A 59 -2.11 -11.94 3.42
N ARG A 60 -2.19 -11.35 2.23
CA ARG A 60 -1.24 -11.60 1.13
C ARG A 60 -0.01 -10.69 1.24
N ILE A 61 1.13 -11.18 0.76
CA ILE A 61 2.40 -10.46 0.74
C ILE A 61 3.00 -10.44 -0.67
N ALA A 62 3.46 -9.27 -1.10
CA ALA A 62 4.28 -9.08 -2.29
C ALA A 62 5.61 -8.41 -1.91
N VAL A 63 6.73 -8.94 -2.42
CA VAL A 63 8.09 -8.43 -2.17
C VAL A 63 8.80 -8.28 -3.50
N GLY A 64 9.20 -7.06 -3.84
CA GLY A 64 9.76 -6.73 -5.15
C GLY A 64 11.18 -7.21 -5.39
N ASN A 65 11.97 -7.38 -4.32
CA ASN A 65 13.33 -7.90 -4.41
C ASN A 65 13.48 -9.17 -3.56
N ASN A 66 14.15 -9.12 -2.41
CA ASN A 66 14.46 -10.32 -1.63
C ASN A 66 13.52 -10.48 -0.43
N ALA A 67 13.00 -11.70 -0.26
CA ALA A 67 12.24 -12.11 0.92
C ALA A 67 13.05 -13.08 1.77
N THR A 68 13.27 -12.74 3.05
CA THR A 68 13.94 -13.61 4.03
C THR A 68 13.03 -13.86 5.22
N TYR A 69 12.60 -15.11 5.39
CA TYR A 69 11.65 -15.53 6.41
C TYR A 69 12.17 -16.68 7.25
N GLU A 70 11.87 -16.63 8.54
CA GLU A 70 12.17 -17.69 9.49
C GLU A 70 10.97 -17.87 10.42
N HIS A 71 10.31 -19.03 10.37
CA HIS A 71 9.09 -19.30 11.13
C HIS A 71 8.01 -18.21 10.97
N TYR A 72 7.90 -17.62 9.78
CA TYR A 72 6.93 -16.59 9.46
C TYR A 72 5.77 -17.17 8.65
N SER A 73 4.53 -16.94 9.08
CA SER A 73 3.34 -17.49 8.41
C SER A 73 2.51 -16.44 7.69
N ILE A 74 1.80 -16.85 6.65
CA ILE A 74 1.14 -15.97 5.68
C ILE A 74 -0.27 -16.48 5.41
N GLY A 75 -1.23 -15.55 5.41
CA GLY A 75 -2.56 -15.77 4.85
C GLY A 75 -3.51 -16.60 5.70
N ASN A 76 -3.33 -16.67 7.03
CA ASN A 76 -4.20 -17.46 7.92
C ASN A 76 -5.68 -17.00 7.91
N SER A 77 -5.96 -15.76 7.50
CA SER A 77 -7.31 -15.18 7.43
C SER A 77 -7.87 -15.12 6.00
N LEU A 78 -7.19 -15.75 5.03
CA LEU A 78 -7.64 -15.81 3.65
C LEU A 78 -8.48 -17.08 3.39
N ASN A 79 -9.38 -17.01 2.41
CA ASN A 79 -10.03 -18.21 1.90
C ASN A 79 -9.03 -19.05 1.10
N SER A 80 -9.08 -20.37 1.29
CA SER A 80 -8.26 -21.34 0.55
C SER A 80 -8.45 -21.19 -0.97
N SER A 81 -7.34 -21.25 -1.69
CA SER A 81 -7.28 -21.04 -3.13
C SER A 81 -6.12 -21.85 -3.74
N THR A 82 -6.41 -22.52 -4.86
CA THR A 82 -5.41 -23.27 -5.63
C THR A 82 -4.76 -22.43 -6.74
N THR A 83 -5.28 -21.22 -7.03
CA THR A 83 -4.83 -20.37 -8.15
C THR A 83 -4.15 -19.09 -7.68
N ARG A 84 -4.71 -18.40 -6.68
CA ARG A 84 -4.15 -17.17 -6.10
C ARG A 84 -2.80 -17.41 -5.42
N SER A 85 -1.86 -16.51 -5.63
CA SER A 85 -0.60 -16.46 -4.89
C SER A 85 -0.70 -15.52 -3.70
N ASP A 86 -0.42 -16.03 -2.51
CA ASP A 86 -0.48 -15.29 -1.25
C ASP A 86 0.91 -14.82 -0.80
N LEU A 87 1.97 -15.41 -1.34
CA LEU A 87 3.33 -14.88 -1.29
C LEU A 87 3.87 -14.73 -2.72
N ILE A 88 4.29 -13.51 -3.09
CA ILE A 88 4.88 -13.20 -4.40
C ILE A 88 6.24 -12.54 -4.17
N VAL A 89 7.30 -13.05 -4.79
CA VAL A 89 8.69 -12.58 -4.60
C VAL A 89 9.36 -12.27 -5.94
N GLY A 90 9.93 -11.08 -6.09
CA GLY A 90 10.49 -10.60 -7.35
C GLY A 90 11.90 -11.10 -7.67
N ASN A 91 12.74 -11.39 -6.67
CA ASN A 91 14.12 -11.80 -6.90
C ASN A 91 14.56 -13.02 -6.10
N SER A 92 14.96 -12.89 -4.83
CA SER A 92 15.44 -14.03 -4.03
C SER A 92 14.50 -14.41 -2.90
N LEU A 93 14.31 -15.70 -2.69
CA LEU A 93 13.50 -16.25 -1.60
C LEU A 93 14.35 -17.16 -0.70
N ASN A 94 14.45 -16.79 0.57
CA ASN A 94 15.00 -17.62 1.64
C ASN A 94 13.93 -17.77 2.74
N ALA A 95 13.11 -18.82 2.70
CA ALA A 95 12.04 -19.04 3.66
C ALA A 95 12.22 -20.38 4.38
N ILE A 96 12.49 -20.31 5.68
CA ILE A 96 12.74 -21.48 6.52
C ILE A 96 11.60 -21.61 7.54
N GLY A 97 10.84 -22.70 7.46
CA GLY A 97 9.67 -22.95 8.29
C GLY A 97 8.50 -21.99 8.01
N GLY A 98 7.49 -22.02 8.89
CA GLY A 98 6.25 -21.26 8.73
C GLY A 98 5.26 -21.89 7.74
N ASN A 99 4.12 -21.23 7.54
CA ASN A 99 3.05 -21.71 6.65
C ASN A 99 2.60 -20.62 5.68
N ASN A 100 2.39 -20.98 4.42
CA ASN A 100 1.47 -20.27 3.53
C ASN A 100 0.14 -21.04 3.56
N PHE A 101 -0.84 -20.50 4.28
CA PHE A 101 -2.01 -21.27 4.67
C PHE A 101 -2.98 -21.54 3.52
N ASN A 102 -3.20 -20.56 2.65
CA ASN A 102 -4.41 -20.54 1.83
C ASN A 102 -4.17 -20.25 0.35
N GLY A 103 -2.92 -20.06 -0.08
CA GLY A 103 -2.61 -19.76 -1.46
C GLY A 103 -1.28 -20.33 -1.89
N ASN A 104 -0.86 -19.92 -3.08
CA ASN A 104 0.43 -20.32 -3.63
C ASN A 104 1.54 -19.37 -3.17
N THR A 105 2.76 -19.89 -3.18
CA THR A 105 3.98 -19.09 -3.21
C THR A 105 4.48 -19.02 -4.64
N SER A 106 4.77 -17.81 -5.12
CA SER A 106 5.29 -17.56 -6.45
C SER A 106 6.55 -16.69 -6.36
N ILE A 107 7.50 -16.98 -7.22
CA ILE A 107 8.74 -16.22 -7.40
C ILE A 107 8.88 -15.88 -8.88
N SER A 108 9.51 -14.76 -9.22
CA SER A 108 9.77 -14.39 -10.61
C SER A 108 10.43 -15.53 -11.39
N THR A 109 10.22 -15.55 -12.71
CA THR A 109 10.70 -16.64 -13.57
C THR A 109 12.21 -16.89 -13.40
N ASN A 110 12.99 -15.81 -13.26
CA ASN A 110 14.45 -15.85 -13.09
C ASN A 110 14.91 -15.73 -11.63
N GLY A 111 13.98 -15.76 -10.67
CA GLY A 111 14.30 -15.56 -9.26
C GLY A 111 15.11 -16.71 -8.65
N ASN A 112 15.84 -16.40 -7.59
CA ASN A 112 16.69 -17.34 -6.87
C ASN A 112 16.00 -17.89 -5.62
N VAL A 113 15.86 -19.21 -5.52
CA VAL A 113 15.34 -19.85 -4.30
C VAL A 113 16.55 -20.37 -3.52
N ILE A 114 16.87 -19.72 -2.42
CA ILE A 114 18.03 -20.05 -1.57
C ILE A 114 17.69 -21.22 -0.65
N ASN A 115 16.62 -21.08 0.14
CA ASN A 115 16.00 -22.16 0.90
C ASN A 115 14.49 -21.99 0.85
N TYR A 116 13.76 -23.11 0.85
CA TYR A 116 12.31 -23.11 0.92
C TYR A 116 11.79 -24.33 1.67
N THR A 117 11.48 -24.14 2.95
CA THR A 117 10.87 -25.17 3.81
C THR A 117 9.54 -24.72 4.42
N MET A 118 9.00 -23.59 3.97
CA MET A 118 7.65 -23.15 4.29
C MET A 118 6.60 -24.14 3.75
N THR A 119 5.64 -24.52 4.59
CA THR A 119 4.56 -25.43 4.21
C THR A 119 3.46 -24.68 3.45
N ASN A 120 3.01 -25.20 2.31
CA ASN A 120 1.82 -24.67 1.62
C ASN A 120 0.65 -25.61 1.84
N ASN A 121 -0.42 -25.13 2.48
CA ASN A 121 -1.55 -25.97 2.92
C ASN A 121 -2.69 -26.06 1.88
N ASN A 122 -2.49 -25.52 0.67
CA ASN A 122 -3.50 -25.44 -0.38
C ASN A 122 -3.52 -26.64 -1.35
N ASN A 123 -2.80 -27.73 -1.05
CA ASN A 123 -2.71 -28.97 -1.84
C ASN A 123 -2.18 -28.79 -3.28
N VAL A 124 -1.49 -27.68 -3.58
CA VAL A 124 -0.82 -27.49 -4.86
C VAL A 124 0.64 -27.95 -4.74
N PRO A 125 1.10 -28.90 -5.60
CA PRO A 125 2.49 -29.36 -5.59
C PRO A 125 3.47 -28.35 -6.22
N ASN A 126 4.77 -28.60 -6.05
CA ASN A 126 5.87 -27.91 -6.75
C ASN A 126 5.91 -26.38 -6.54
N GLN A 127 5.89 -25.97 -5.27
CA GLN A 127 6.03 -24.57 -4.87
C GLN A 127 7.44 -24.29 -4.33
N PRO A 128 8.00 -23.09 -4.53
CA PRO A 128 7.40 -21.90 -5.15
C PRO A 128 7.25 -22.03 -6.68
N ARG A 129 6.15 -21.49 -7.23
CA ARG A 129 5.90 -21.41 -8.67
C ARG A 129 6.79 -20.34 -9.29
N ARG A 130 7.27 -20.56 -10.52
CA ARG A 130 8.11 -19.59 -11.26
C ARG A 130 7.28 -18.83 -12.28
N GLU A 131 6.86 -17.62 -11.94
CA GLU A 131 5.96 -16.79 -12.73
C GLU A 131 6.10 -15.30 -12.40
N ASN A 132 6.01 -14.44 -13.42
CA ASN A 132 6.04 -12.99 -13.24
C ASN A 132 4.60 -12.49 -13.05
N ILE A 133 4.15 -12.36 -11.79
CA ILE A 133 2.77 -11.94 -11.47
C ILE A 133 2.64 -10.41 -11.39
N ILE A 134 3.68 -9.72 -10.89
CA ILE A 134 3.67 -8.27 -10.63
C ILE A 134 4.86 -7.64 -11.36
N ASP A 135 4.59 -6.56 -12.08
CA ASP A 135 5.64 -5.64 -12.55
C ASP A 135 5.97 -4.64 -11.44
N PHE A 136 6.91 -5.03 -10.55
CA PHE A 136 7.31 -4.19 -9.42
C PHE A 136 7.93 -2.86 -9.84
N ASN A 137 8.52 -2.75 -11.03
CA ASN A 137 9.06 -1.47 -11.51
C ASN A 137 7.93 -0.50 -11.88
N SER A 138 6.91 -1.00 -12.59
CA SER A 138 5.72 -0.21 -12.88
C SER A 138 4.98 0.20 -11.60
N GLU A 139 4.75 -0.75 -10.68
CA GLU A 139 4.08 -0.47 -9.40
C GLU A 139 4.87 0.51 -8.53
N LYS A 140 6.21 0.41 -8.51
CA LYS A 140 7.07 1.37 -7.80
C LYS A 140 6.85 2.79 -8.33
N ASN A 141 6.90 2.98 -9.64
CA ASN A 141 6.68 4.28 -10.26
C ASN A 141 5.27 4.81 -9.99
N TYR A 142 4.25 3.94 -10.09
CA TYR A 142 2.87 4.28 -9.76
C TYR A 142 2.74 4.77 -8.31
N LEU A 143 3.25 4.01 -7.35
CA LEU A 143 3.15 4.32 -5.92
C LEU A 143 3.96 5.58 -5.54
N TYR A 144 5.11 5.82 -6.19
CA TYR A 144 5.92 7.04 -6.02
C TYR A 144 5.17 8.28 -6.51
N ASN A 145 4.46 8.17 -7.64
CA ASN A 145 3.63 9.27 -8.13
C ASN A 145 2.38 9.43 -7.27
N LYS A 146 1.75 8.32 -6.85
CA LYS A 146 0.54 8.36 -6.04
C LYS A 146 0.78 9.03 -4.70
N THR A 147 1.86 8.71 -3.99
CA THR A 147 2.14 9.33 -2.68
C THR A 147 2.31 10.86 -2.80
N LYS A 148 2.88 11.35 -3.91
CA LYS A 148 2.99 12.79 -4.22
C LYS A 148 1.66 13.42 -4.59
N GLU A 149 0.85 12.73 -5.39
CA GLU A 149 -0.50 13.17 -5.76
C GLU A 149 -1.37 13.36 -4.52
N LEU A 150 -1.39 12.38 -3.62
CA LEU A 150 -2.12 12.47 -2.34
C LEU A 150 -1.64 13.61 -1.46
N ASN A 151 -0.34 13.86 -1.44
CA ASN A 151 0.26 14.99 -0.71
C ASN A 151 -0.11 16.35 -1.31
N SER A 152 -0.40 16.41 -2.61
CA SER A 152 -0.81 17.64 -3.30
C SER A 152 -2.28 18.00 -3.13
N LEU A 153 -3.10 17.09 -2.57
CA LEU A 153 -4.50 17.37 -2.27
C LEU A 153 -4.59 18.50 -1.24
N SER A 154 -5.51 19.44 -1.49
CA SER A 154 -5.78 20.52 -0.53
C SER A 154 -6.36 19.93 0.75
N ALA A 155 -5.73 20.23 1.89
CA ALA A 155 -6.26 19.87 3.19
C ALA A 155 -7.61 20.58 3.41
N ASN A 156 -8.62 19.81 3.82
CA ASN A 156 -9.95 20.30 4.18
C ASN A 156 -10.36 19.90 5.61
N GLY A 157 -9.46 19.22 6.34
CA GLY A 157 -9.58 18.97 7.77
C GLY A 157 -8.61 19.81 8.59
N THR A 158 -8.88 19.90 9.90
CA THR A 158 -8.05 20.64 10.86
C THR A 158 -7.24 19.70 11.74
N VAL A 159 -6.00 20.07 12.04
CA VAL A 159 -5.08 19.38 12.95
C VAL A 159 -4.88 20.24 14.18
N SER A 160 -5.09 19.70 15.38
CA SER A 160 -4.81 20.42 16.64
C SER A 160 -4.30 19.47 17.71
N ASN A 161 -3.32 19.90 18.48
CA ASN A 161 -2.81 19.15 19.63
C ASN A 161 -3.36 19.75 20.92
N TYR A 162 -4.05 18.94 21.72
CA TYR A 162 -4.59 19.34 23.01
C TYR A 162 -4.03 18.42 24.10
N TYR A 163 -3.05 18.93 24.86
CA TYR A 163 -2.41 18.21 25.98
C TYR A 163 -1.90 16.80 25.61
N GLY A 164 -1.30 16.65 24.42
CA GLY A 164 -0.75 15.37 23.95
C GLY A 164 -1.73 14.51 23.15
N GLN A 165 -3.00 14.94 23.02
CA GLN A 165 -3.95 14.33 22.09
C GLN A 165 -3.94 15.09 20.77
N LEU A 166 -3.47 14.46 19.70
CA LEU A 166 -3.60 15.00 18.34
C LEU A 166 -5.03 14.76 17.85
N ASN A 167 -5.74 15.82 17.46
CA ASN A 167 -7.11 15.78 16.96
C ASN A 167 -7.11 16.14 15.48
N LEU A 168 -7.66 15.23 14.67
CA LEU A 168 -7.88 15.38 13.24
C LEU A 168 -9.38 15.47 13.00
N THR A 169 -9.89 16.67 12.75
CA THR A 169 -11.34 16.93 12.58
C THR A 169 -11.67 17.35 11.14
N GLY A 170 -12.66 16.69 10.53
CA GLY A 170 -13.15 17.03 9.20
C GLY A 170 -14.64 16.75 9.04
N HIS A 171 -15.24 17.34 8.01
CA HIS A 171 -16.71 17.32 7.85
C HIS A 171 -17.19 16.84 6.48
N ASP A 172 -16.30 16.70 5.50
CA ASP A 172 -16.64 16.18 4.17
C ASP A 172 -16.96 14.67 4.26
N SER A 173 -18.10 14.26 3.72
CA SER A 173 -18.56 12.86 3.79
C SER A 173 -17.94 11.95 2.73
N ASN A 174 -17.24 12.51 1.74
CA ASN A 174 -16.58 11.78 0.66
C ASN A 174 -15.07 11.68 0.92
N LEU A 175 -14.39 12.81 1.13
CA LEU A 175 -12.93 12.87 1.24
C LEU A 175 -12.51 13.92 2.28
N VAL A 176 -11.79 13.48 3.31
CA VAL A 176 -11.11 14.37 4.27
C VAL A 176 -9.61 14.22 4.12
N VAL A 177 -8.91 15.33 3.96
CA VAL A 177 -7.45 15.40 3.82
C VAL A 177 -6.87 16.22 4.97
N PHE A 178 -5.92 15.62 5.67
CA PHE A 178 -5.14 16.25 6.73
C PHE A 178 -3.68 16.35 6.31
N ASN A 179 -3.06 17.49 6.62
CA ASN A 179 -1.61 17.65 6.55
C ASN A 179 -1.08 17.78 7.97
N VAL A 180 -0.32 16.77 8.40
CA VAL A 180 0.26 16.66 9.75
C VAL A 180 1.77 16.83 9.61
N LYS A 181 2.35 17.76 10.36
CA LYS A 181 3.79 17.94 10.37
C LYS A 181 4.43 16.96 11.35
N ASN A 182 5.71 16.65 11.15
CA ASN A 182 6.45 15.81 12.09
C ASN A 182 6.46 16.38 13.53
N GLU A 183 6.44 17.71 13.67
CA GLU A 183 6.39 18.39 14.97
C GLU A 183 5.06 18.16 15.72
N ASP A 184 3.95 17.93 15.01
CA ASP A 184 2.62 17.72 15.60
C ASP A 184 2.51 16.36 16.30
N ILE A 185 3.33 15.38 15.89
CA ILE A 185 3.34 14.01 16.41
C ILE A 185 4.44 13.78 17.47
N ASN A 186 5.20 14.81 17.83
CA ASN A 186 6.19 14.70 18.89
C ASN A 186 5.52 14.77 20.27
N GLY A 187 5.77 13.77 21.12
CA GLY A 187 5.31 13.75 22.52
C GLY A 187 3.80 13.56 22.69
N ILE A 188 3.09 13.13 21.65
CA ILE A 188 1.67 12.80 21.75
C ILE A 188 1.45 11.43 22.39
N ASN A 189 0.32 11.28 23.08
CA ASN A 189 -0.13 10.05 23.73
C ASN A 189 -1.39 9.46 23.07
N GLY A 190 -1.98 10.18 22.10
CA GLY A 190 -3.10 9.70 21.32
C GLY A 190 -3.28 10.46 20.01
N ILE A 191 -3.95 9.81 19.06
CA ILE A 191 -4.48 10.43 17.84
C ILE A 191 -5.99 10.17 17.79
N ASN A 192 -6.81 11.21 17.67
CA ASN A 192 -8.26 11.09 17.54
C ASN A 192 -8.68 11.63 16.18
N ILE A 193 -9.40 10.81 15.43
CA ILE A 193 -9.93 11.14 14.11
C ILE A 193 -11.44 11.33 14.25
N ASP A 194 -11.92 12.54 13.98
CA ASP A 194 -13.33 12.90 14.00
C ASP A 194 -13.77 13.35 12.61
N VAL A 195 -14.33 12.40 11.85
CA VAL A 195 -14.79 12.59 10.47
C VAL A 195 -16.12 11.87 10.27
N PRO A 196 -16.87 12.14 9.18
CA PRO A 196 -18.01 11.30 8.79
C PRO A 196 -17.58 9.85 8.51
N GLU A 197 -18.42 8.88 8.90
CA GLU A 197 -18.10 7.44 8.78
C GLU A 197 -17.89 6.97 7.34
N THR A 198 -18.51 7.65 6.38
CA THR A 198 -18.41 7.36 4.95
C THR A 198 -17.14 7.90 4.30
N ALA A 199 -16.45 8.85 4.96
CA ALA A 199 -15.33 9.56 4.37
C ALA A 199 -14.13 8.66 4.13
N THR A 200 -13.50 8.83 2.97
CA THR A 200 -12.11 8.45 2.78
C THR A 200 -11.23 9.48 3.48
N VAL A 201 -10.25 9.01 4.25
CA VAL A 201 -9.35 9.89 5.01
C VAL A 201 -7.94 9.71 4.51
N ILE A 202 -7.33 10.80 4.06
CA ILE A 202 -5.91 10.87 3.70
C ILE A 202 -5.20 11.69 4.76
N ILE A 203 -4.21 11.09 5.42
CA ILE A 203 -3.41 11.74 6.47
C ILE A 203 -1.99 11.84 5.92
N ASN A 204 -1.64 12.99 5.36
CA ASN A 204 -0.29 13.26 4.88
C ASN A 204 0.60 13.61 6.07
N ILE A 205 1.58 12.77 6.38
CA ILE A 205 2.56 13.01 7.44
C ILE A 205 3.88 13.45 6.81
N GLN A 206 4.29 14.68 7.11
CA GLN A 206 5.51 15.28 6.56
C GLN A 206 6.75 14.86 7.36
N GLY A 207 7.88 14.78 6.66
CA GLY A 207 9.19 14.51 7.26
C GLY A 207 9.86 13.23 6.77
N LYS A 208 11.19 13.25 6.76
CA LYS A 208 12.03 12.13 6.32
C LYS A 208 12.16 11.01 7.35
N ASN A 209 12.14 11.37 8.63
CA ASN A 209 12.29 10.47 9.75
C ASN A 209 11.07 10.62 10.64
N VAL A 210 10.19 9.62 10.60
CA VAL A 210 8.93 9.65 11.33
C VAL A 210 8.86 8.47 12.29
N SER A 211 8.57 8.78 13.55
CA SER A 211 8.53 7.82 14.65
C SER A 211 7.22 8.00 15.41
N ILE A 212 6.38 6.96 15.46
CA ILE A 212 5.07 6.99 16.11
C ILE A 212 4.91 5.77 17.00
N GLY A 213 4.67 5.96 18.28
CA GLY A 213 4.57 4.85 19.22
C GLY A 213 4.04 5.26 20.58
N ASN A 214 3.81 4.28 21.44
CA ASN A 214 3.30 4.48 22.80
C ASN A 214 2.00 5.32 22.86
N LEU A 215 1.11 5.15 21.88
CA LEU A 215 -0.15 5.89 21.80
C LEU A 215 -1.31 5.03 21.33
N ALA A 216 -2.52 5.53 21.55
CA ALA A 216 -3.75 4.95 21.02
C ALA A 216 -4.33 5.79 19.86
N ILE A 217 -4.96 5.11 18.90
CA ILE A 217 -5.68 5.76 17.80
C ILE A 217 -7.19 5.58 18.03
N PHE A 218 -7.90 6.70 18.06
CA PHE A 218 -9.34 6.80 18.33
C PHE A 218 -10.12 7.29 17.11
N TYR A 219 -11.37 6.87 17.02
CA TYR A 219 -12.39 7.47 16.17
C TYR A 219 -13.47 8.08 17.07
N LYS A 220 -13.66 9.39 17.01
CA LYS A 220 -14.62 10.12 17.86
C LYS A 220 -14.48 9.76 19.34
N MET A 221 -13.22 9.74 19.82
CA MET A 221 -12.82 9.37 21.19
C MET A 221 -13.15 7.92 21.60
N GLY A 222 -13.56 7.07 20.67
CA GLY A 222 -13.78 5.64 20.87
C GLY A 222 -12.87 4.77 20.02
N THR A 223 -13.03 3.45 20.12
CA THR A 223 -12.27 2.49 19.30
C THR A 223 -12.80 2.48 17.87
N PRO A 224 -11.96 2.68 16.84
CA PRO A 224 -12.41 2.61 15.45
C PRO A 224 -12.79 1.17 15.06
N SER A 225 -13.93 1.02 14.39
CA SER A 225 -14.31 -0.25 13.76
C SER A 225 -13.62 -0.43 12.40
N ALA A 226 -13.50 -1.68 11.93
CA ALA A 226 -12.91 -1.98 10.62
C ALA A 226 -13.63 -1.30 9.46
N ASN A 227 -14.95 -1.10 9.55
CA ASN A 227 -15.72 -0.39 8.52
C ASN A 227 -15.29 1.08 8.38
N VAL A 228 -14.75 1.67 9.44
CA VAL A 228 -14.26 3.06 9.45
C VAL A 228 -12.80 3.10 9.04
N PHE A 229 -11.90 2.43 9.77
CA PHE A 229 -10.46 2.64 9.58
C PHE A 229 -9.92 2.08 8.26
N ARG A 230 -10.63 1.14 7.61
CA ARG A 230 -10.25 0.68 6.25
C ARG A 230 -10.38 1.77 5.18
N LYS A 231 -10.97 2.92 5.50
CA LYS A 231 -11.01 4.10 4.63
C LYS A 231 -9.91 5.11 4.96
N TRP A 232 -9.04 4.82 5.92
CA TRP A 232 -7.94 5.70 6.33
C TRP A 232 -6.64 5.27 5.66
N LEU A 233 -5.94 6.24 5.07
CA LEU A 233 -4.64 6.07 4.45
C LEU A 233 -3.65 7.07 5.06
N TRP A 234 -2.67 6.55 5.78
CA TRP A 234 -1.51 7.27 6.27
C TRP A 234 -0.51 7.37 5.12
N ASN A 235 -0.35 8.57 4.55
CA ASN A 235 0.53 8.83 3.43
C ASN A 235 1.81 9.50 3.94
N PHE A 236 2.96 8.90 3.63
CA PHE A 236 4.28 9.39 4.03
C PHE A 236 5.10 9.70 2.76
N PRO A 237 4.88 10.88 2.14
CA PRO A 237 5.46 11.21 0.83
C PRO A 237 6.97 11.39 0.85
N GLU A 238 7.54 11.73 2.01
CA GLU A 238 8.96 12.08 2.17
C GLU A 238 9.72 11.09 3.06
N ALA A 239 9.03 10.16 3.71
CA ALA A 239 9.65 9.30 4.71
C ALA A 239 10.68 8.37 4.07
N GLU A 240 11.91 8.46 4.55
CA GLU A 240 13.01 7.53 4.25
C GLU A 240 13.15 6.51 5.38
N ASN A 241 12.84 6.91 6.62
CA ASN A 241 12.84 6.05 7.80
C ASN A 241 11.50 6.14 8.54
N LEU A 242 10.88 4.99 8.75
CA LEU A 242 9.70 4.83 9.60
C LEU A 242 10.04 3.97 10.81
N ASN A 243 9.52 4.37 11.97
CA ASN A 243 9.60 3.59 13.19
C ASN A 243 8.25 3.60 13.91
N PHE A 244 7.69 2.40 14.12
CA PHE A 244 6.51 2.18 14.94
C PHE A 244 6.84 1.21 16.05
N TYR A 245 6.41 1.54 17.27
CA TYR A 245 6.71 0.76 18.46
C TYR A 245 5.58 0.91 19.48
N SER A 246 5.13 -0.21 20.04
CA SER A 246 4.06 -0.27 21.04
C SER A 246 2.80 0.49 20.58
N ILE A 247 2.33 0.16 19.37
CA ILE A 247 1.17 0.81 18.74
C ILE A 247 0.34 -0.19 17.93
N ALA A 248 -0.98 -0.01 17.98
CA ALA A 248 -1.94 -0.65 17.08
C ALA A 248 -2.38 0.37 16.02
N VAL A 249 -1.70 0.38 14.88
CA VAL A 249 -2.03 1.30 13.77
C VAL A 249 -3.35 0.86 13.14
N LYS A 250 -4.25 1.82 12.93
CA LYS A 250 -5.55 1.60 12.28
C LYS A 250 -5.55 2.30 10.94
N GLY A 251 -5.74 1.55 9.86
CA GLY A 251 -5.70 2.08 8.49
C GLY A 251 -4.45 1.65 7.72
N SER A 252 -4.47 1.94 6.43
CA SER A 252 -3.42 1.54 5.49
C SER A 252 -2.29 2.57 5.45
N ILE A 253 -1.09 2.13 5.07
CA ILE A 253 0.13 2.93 5.04
C ILE A 253 0.67 2.96 3.62
N LEU A 254 0.90 4.17 3.10
CA LEU A 254 1.61 4.41 1.84
C LEU A 254 2.90 5.19 2.13
N ALA A 255 4.02 4.47 2.17
CA ALA A 255 5.34 5.04 2.44
C ALA A 255 6.38 4.40 1.50
N PRO A 256 6.26 4.58 0.18
CA PRO A 256 6.96 3.76 -0.79
C PRO A 256 8.47 4.07 -0.85
N HIS A 257 8.94 5.14 -0.21
CA HIS A 257 10.36 5.47 -0.06
C HIS A 257 10.97 4.94 1.24
N ALA A 258 10.15 4.55 2.21
CA ALA A 258 10.60 4.32 3.57
C ALA A 258 11.16 2.91 3.79
N THR A 259 12.20 2.85 4.61
CA THR A 259 12.58 1.63 5.34
C THR A 259 11.88 1.64 6.69
N PHE A 260 11.12 0.59 6.98
CA PHE A 260 10.55 0.36 8.30
C PHE A 260 11.34 -0.72 9.03
N ASN A 261 11.93 -0.35 10.18
CA ASN A 261 12.53 -1.29 11.11
C ASN A 261 11.54 -1.51 12.27
N ALA A 262 10.83 -2.64 12.26
CA ALA A 262 9.93 -2.98 13.35
C ALA A 262 10.72 -3.34 14.61
N THR A 263 10.32 -2.72 15.72
CA THR A 263 10.90 -2.94 17.04
C THR A 263 9.78 -3.08 18.08
N GLY A 264 10.05 -3.85 19.14
CA GLY A 264 9.09 -4.06 20.22
C GLY A 264 7.88 -4.90 19.84
N SER A 265 6.68 -4.39 20.12
CA SER A 265 5.40 -5.03 19.82
C SER A 265 4.45 -4.04 19.15
N GLY A 266 3.49 -4.55 18.38
CA GLY A 266 2.50 -3.70 17.72
C GLY A 266 1.82 -4.44 16.59
N ASN A 267 0.82 -3.80 15.99
CA ASN A 267 0.19 -4.34 14.80
C ASN A 267 -0.26 -3.20 13.87
N ILE A 268 -0.35 -3.51 12.58
CA ILE A 268 -1.01 -2.65 11.61
C ILE A 268 -2.25 -3.38 11.07
N ASP A 269 -3.41 -2.76 11.26
CA ASP A 269 -4.67 -3.18 10.65
C ASP A 269 -4.85 -2.42 9.34
N GLY A 270 -4.26 -2.93 8.26
CA GLY A 270 -4.20 -2.20 6.99
C GLY A 270 -3.44 -2.93 5.88
N THR A 271 -3.42 -2.30 4.70
CA THR A 271 -2.41 -2.53 3.67
C THR A 271 -1.17 -1.69 3.99
N VAL A 272 0.02 -2.28 3.96
CA VAL A 272 1.29 -1.60 4.26
C VAL A 272 2.18 -1.61 3.02
N ILE A 273 2.51 -0.42 2.52
CA ILE A 273 3.32 -0.23 1.32
C ILE A 273 4.61 0.48 1.70
N LEU A 274 5.74 -0.18 1.50
CA LEU A 274 7.07 0.26 1.95
C LEU A 274 8.15 0.04 0.89
N ASN A 275 9.28 0.74 1.01
CA ASN A 275 10.47 0.38 0.24
C ASN A 275 11.12 -0.89 0.83
N ASN A 276 11.43 -0.87 2.12
CA ASN A 276 11.96 -2.02 2.85
C ASN A 276 11.17 -2.23 4.15
N PHE A 277 11.07 -3.49 4.57
CA PHE A 277 10.47 -3.83 5.85
C PHE A 277 11.33 -4.88 6.55
N TYR A 278 11.84 -4.55 7.73
CA TYR A 278 12.69 -5.43 8.52
C TYR A 278 12.09 -5.66 9.90
N ASN A 279 11.72 -6.90 10.17
CA ASN A 279 11.36 -7.42 11.48
C ASN A 279 12.21 -8.66 11.79
N TYR A 280 13.27 -8.49 12.58
CA TYR A 280 14.17 -9.58 12.93
C TYR A 280 13.71 -10.37 14.15
N ASN A 281 13.22 -9.70 15.19
CA ASN A 281 12.95 -10.31 16.50
C ASN A 281 11.84 -9.56 17.27
N SER A 282 10.92 -8.89 16.58
CA SER A 282 9.84 -8.12 17.21
C SER A 282 8.49 -8.83 17.03
N GLY A 283 7.57 -8.65 17.99
CA GLY A 283 6.21 -9.19 17.94
C GLY A 283 5.27 -8.33 17.09
N PHE A 284 5.78 -7.73 16.01
CA PHE A 284 5.04 -6.78 15.19
C PHE A 284 4.31 -7.50 14.04
N GLU A 285 2.98 -7.35 13.99
CA GLU A 285 2.12 -8.07 13.05
C GLU A 285 1.44 -7.14 12.02
N VAL A 286 0.98 -7.71 10.90
CA VAL A 286 0.13 -7.01 9.94
C VAL A 286 -1.12 -7.83 9.65
N HIS A 287 -2.29 -7.23 9.88
CA HIS A 287 -3.59 -7.89 9.76
C HIS A 287 -4.33 -7.48 8.48
N ASN A 288 -5.08 -8.41 7.90
CA ASN A 288 -5.74 -8.30 6.60
C ASN A 288 -6.97 -7.39 6.60
N TYR A 289 -6.73 -6.08 6.67
CA TYR A 289 -7.73 -5.03 6.55
C TYR A 289 -7.42 -4.12 5.38
N THR A 290 -7.60 -4.62 4.15
CA THR A 290 -7.28 -3.87 2.93
C THR A 290 -8.02 -2.53 2.86
N PHE A 291 -7.36 -1.54 2.26
CA PHE A 291 -7.92 -0.21 2.02
C PHE A 291 -9.14 -0.28 1.08
N VAL A 292 -10.22 0.40 1.46
CA VAL A 292 -11.47 0.48 0.66
C VAL A 292 -11.91 1.92 0.40
N GLY A 293 -11.06 2.90 0.74
CA GLY A 293 -11.33 4.29 0.43
C GLY A 293 -11.23 4.57 -1.07
N SER A 294 -11.86 5.67 -1.47
CA SER A 294 -11.90 6.15 -2.86
C SER A 294 -11.67 7.64 -2.89
N ILE A 295 -10.94 8.11 -3.89
CA ILE A 295 -10.72 9.54 -4.12
C ILE A 295 -11.60 9.94 -5.31
N PRO A 296 -12.46 10.97 -5.18
CA PRO A 296 -13.21 11.48 -6.30
C PRO A 296 -12.26 11.92 -7.42
N ASN A 297 -12.45 11.39 -8.63
CA ASN A 297 -11.70 11.84 -9.79
C ASN A 297 -12.18 13.24 -10.18
N ASN A 298 -11.37 14.28 -9.96
CA ASN A 298 -11.64 15.63 -10.45
C ASN A 298 -11.45 15.79 -11.97
N ASN A 299 -11.42 14.68 -12.74
CA ASN A 299 -11.60 14.74 -14.19
C ASN A 299 -13.09 15.03 -14.50
N THR A 300 -13.52 16.24 -14.18
CA THR A 300 -14.42 16.95 -15.08
C THR A 300 -13.52 17.80 -15.95
N ASN A 301 -13.11 17.25 -17.10
CA ASN A 301 -12.75 18.11 -18.22
C ASN A 301 -13.84 19.18 -18.32
N PRO A 302 -13.55 20.49 -18.22
CA PRO A 302 -14.57 21.50 -18.44
C PRO A 302 -15.10 21.25 -19.85
N THR A 303 -16.37 20.86 -19.94
CA THR A 303 -17.09 20.95 -21.20
C THR A 303 -16.88 22.38 -21.68
N PRO A 304 -16.30 22.62 -22.87
CA PRO A 304 -16.23 23.98 -23.39
C PRO A 304 -17.65 24.53 -23.41
N ASP A 305 -17.88 25.58 -22.62
CA ASP A 305 -19.16 26.29 -22.61
C ASP A 305 -19.37 26.82 -24.05
N GLU A 306 -20.39 26.32 -24.74
CA GLU A 306 -20.67 26.59 -26.16
C GLU A 306 -21.19 28.03 -26.40
N ASN A 307 -20.79 29.00 -25.57
CA ASN A 307 -21.34 30.36 -25.59
C ASN A 307 -20.28 31.46 -25.35
N THR A 308 -19.07 31.31 -25.87
CA THR A 308 -18.14 32.44 -25.99
C THR A 308 -17.95 32.83 -27.45
N PRO A 309 -18.40 34.04 -27.89
CA PRO A 309 -18.14 34.54 -29.23
C PRO A 309 -16.63 34.65 -29.50
N SER A 310 -16.21 34.16 -30.66
CA SER A 310 -14.85 34.23 -31.17
C SER A 310 -14.37 35.69 -31.26
N GLU A 311 -13.43 36.09 -30.41
CA GLU A 311 -12.68 37.34 -30.60
C GLU A 311 -11.69 37.18 -31.78
N GLU A 312 -11.78 38.13 -32.70
CA GLU A 312 -10.93 38.24 -33.88
C GLU A 312 -9.51 38.66 -33.47
N LYS A 313 -8.52 37.91 -33.96
CA LYS A 313 -7.08 38.10 -33.70
C LYS A 313 -6.60 39.47 -34.23
N PRO A 314 -5.84 40.28 -33.47
CA PRO A 314 -5.24 41.49 -34.01
C PRO A 314 -4.04 41.16 -34.91
N ASP A 315 -3.95 41.94 -35.99
CA ASP A 315 -2.91 41.93 -37.02
C ASP A 315 -1.52 42.26 -36.43
N VAL A 316 -0.50 41.50 -36.85
CA VAL A 316 0.88 41.61 -36.34
C VAL A 316 1.70 42.41 -37.34
N THR A 317 1.91 43.69 -37.06
CA THR A 317 2.95 44.49 -37.73
C THR A 317 4.34 44.10 -37.22
N LEU A 318 5.22 43.65 -38.12
CA LEU A 318 6.61 43.28 -37.86
C LEU A 318 7.45 44.52 -37.46
N PRO A 319 8.39 44.41 -36.50
CA PRO A 319 9.30 45.51 -36.15
C PRO A 319 10.51 45.58 -37.09
N VAL A 320 10.95 46.82 -37.34
CA VAL A 320 12.10 47.21 -38.17
C VAL A 320 13.43 46.89 -37.45
N GLU A 321 14.38 46.34 -38.21
CA GLU A 321 15.74 45.94 -37.82
C GLU A 321 16.61 47.15 -37.40
N PRO A 322 17.39 47.07 -36.30
CA PRO A 322 18.34 48.11 -35.94
C PRO A 322 19.73 47.88 -36.58
N THR A 323 20.30 48.98 -37.07
CA THR A 323 21.65 49.18 -37.62
C THR A 323 22.76 48.80 -36.61
N PRO A 324 23.91 48.23 -37.05
CA PRO A 324 24.98 47.79 -36.14
C PRO A 324 25.89 48.94 -35.68
N GLU A 325 26.17 49.01 -34.37
CA GLU A 325 27.22 49.84 -33.78
C GLU A 325 28.56 49.09 -33.67
N VAL A 326 29.64 49.84 -33.88
CA VAL A 326 31.06 49.44 -33.93
C VAL A 326 31.64 49.30 -32.50
N PRO A 327 32.54 48.33 -32.21
CA PRO A 327 33.01 48.07 -30.84
C PRO A 327 34.10 49.06 -30.40
N THR A 328 34.07 49.41 -29.10
CA THR A 328 35.12 50.18 -28.40
C THR A 328 35.79 49.28 -27.34
N PRO A 329 37.11 49.38 -27.09
CA PRO A 329 37.89 48.28 -26.48
C PRO A 329 37.81 48.17 -24.95
N GLU A 330 37.92 46.93 -24.48
CA GLU A 330 38.04 46.51 -23.07
C GLU A 330 39.31 47.01 -22.37
N VAL A 331 39.17 47.35 -21.08
CA VAL A 331 40.27 47.52 -20.12
C VAL A 331 40.15 46.43 -19.05
N PRO A 332 41.21 45.67 -18.73
CA PRO A 332 41.12 44.53 -17.80
C PRO A 332 41.06 44.99 -16.35
N LYS A 333 40.28 44.31 -15.51
CA LYS A 333 40.39 44.42 -14.04
C LYS A 333 40.69 43.07 -13.42
N GLU A 334 41.67 43.14 -12.53
CA GLU A 334 42.41 42.07 -11.87
C GLU A 334 41.55 41.21 -10.94
N ASP A 335 41.98 39.96 -10.88
CA ASP A 335 41.55 38.86 -10.02
C ASP A 335 42.04 39.08 -8.59
N VAL A 336 41.14 39.03 -7.60
CA VAL A 336 41.49 39.03 -6.17
C VAL A 336 40.90 37.78 -5.54
N THR A 337 41.79 36.81 -5.33
CA THR A 337 41.57 35.60 -4.55
C THR A 337 41.65 35.92 -3.05
N VAL A 338 40.71 35.40 -2.26
CA VAL A 338 40.77 35.40 -0.78
C VAL A 338 40.78 33.95 -0.31
N PRO A 339 41.69 33.52 0.59
CA PRO A 339 41.84 32.13 0.96
C PRO A 339 40.90 31.66 2.07
N GLU A 340 40.62 30.37 2.01
CA GLU A 340 39.92 29.50 2.95
C GLU A 340 40.69 29.36 4.28
N GLU A 341 40.00 29.54 5.42
CA GLU A 341 40.56 29.45 6.77
C GLU A 341 40.09 28.16 7.45
N THR A 342 41.01 27.22 7.63
CA THR A 342 40.84 25.96 8.38
C THR A 342 41.17 26.17 9.86
N LEU A 343 40.29 25.73 10.77
CA LEU A 343 40.52 25.67 12.22
C LEU A 343 41.11 24.30 12.62
N PRO A 344 42.04 24.23 13.61
CA PRO A 344 42.75 23.00 13.95
C PRO A 344 42.10 22.17 15.07
N GLU A 345 42.30 20.85 14.97
CA GLU A 345 42.17 19.87 16.06
C GLU A 345 43.16 20.15 17.19
N THR A 346 42.72 20.01 18.43
CA THR A 346 43.58 19.92 19.61
C THR A 346 43.50 18.52 20.20
N SER A 347 44.61 17.80 20.12
CA SER A 347 44.97 16.69 20.99
C SER A 347 45.45 17.21 22.34
N ASP A 348 44.99 16.64 23.46
CA ASP A 348 45.86 16.51 24.62
C ASP A 348 45.54 15.26 25.47
N THR A 349 46.63 14.72 25.98
CA THR A 349 46.85 13.47 26.70
C THR A 349 46.99 13.71 28.20
N SER A 350 46.62 12.72 29.03
CA SER A 350 47.20 12.31 30.34
C SER A 350 46.07 11.77 31.23
N LYS A 351 46.23 10.84 32.18
CA LYS A 351 47.36 10.05 32.69
C LYS A 351 46.73 8.92 33.54
N ASP A 352 47.48 7.85 33.73
CA ASP A 352 47.22 6.71 34.60
C ASP A 352 46.73 7.05 36.02
N THR A 353 45.90 6.18 36.59
CA THR A 353 46.17 5.57 37.92
C THR A 353 45.33 4.30 38.11
N GLU A 354 46.04 3.22 38.46
CA GLU A 354 45.51 1.98 39.02
C GLU A 354 44.82 2.25 40.37
N ASP A 355 43.76 1.51 40.69
CA ASP A 355 43.68 0.86 42.00
C ASP A 355 42.72 -0.35 42.00
N ILE A 356 43.10 -1.32 42.83
CA ILE A 356 42.58 -2.66 43.02
C ILE A 356 41.38 -2.63 44.01
N ILE A 357 40.47 -3.62 43.97
CA ILE A 357 39.99 -4.42 45.13
C ILE A 357 38.62 -5.11 44.89
N GLU A 358 38.72 -6.44 45.00
CA GLU A 358 37.85 -7.48 45.57
C GLU A 358 36.42 -7.80 45.10
N GLU A 359 36.28 -9.11 44.83
CA GLU A 359 35.09 -9.93 44.89
C GLU A 359 34.38 -9.86 46.25
N GLY A 360 33.05 -9.84 46.21
CA GLY A 360 32.19 -9.98 47.38
C GLY A 360 30.86 -10.61 47.00
N THR A 361 30.80 -11.94 47.10
CA THR A 361 29.60 -12.78 47.12
C THR A 361 28.54 -12.28 48.10
N LEU A 362 27.28 -12.19 47.66
CA LEU A 362 26.12 -12.12 48.54
C LEU A 362 25.11 -13.22 48.16
N GLY A 363 24.75 -13.99 49.18
CA GLY A 363 24.00 -15.22 49.10
C GLY A 363 22.53 -15.03 48.75
N VAL A 364 22.01 -16.04 48.05
CA VAL A 364 20.59 -16.28 47.84
C VAL A 364 20.08 -17.06 49.05
N THR A 365 19.12 -16.50 49.76
CA THR A 365 18.31 -17.21 50.76
C THR A 365 17.00 -17.65 50.14
N ASP A 366 16.75 -18.95 50.20
CA ASP A 366 15.49 -19.64 49.93
C ASP A 366 14.32 -19.06 50.72
N ILE A 367 13.19 -18.83 50.04
CA ILE A 367 11.87 -18.90 50.65
C ILE A 367 11.00 -19.78 49.77
N LYS A 368 10.60 -20.92 50.36
CA LYS A 368 9.56 -21.83 49.86
C LYS A 368 8.19 -21.17 50.05
N GLU A 369 7.32 -21.28 49.05
CA GLU A 369 5.89 -21.13 49.26
C GLU A 369 5.19 -22.38 48.70
N ASP A 370 4.36 -22.96 49.58
CA ASP A 370 3.69 -24.24 49.44
C ASP A 370 2.58 -24.20 48.38
N THR A 371 2.52 -25.30 47.65
CA THR A 371 1.38 -25.76 46.85
C THR A 371 0.25 -26.24 47.77
N GLU A 372 -0.97 -25.74 47.56
CA GLU A 372 -2.19 -26.40 48.05
C GLU A 372 -3.13 -26.69 46.87
N ASP A 373 -3.29 -27.99 46.60
CA ASP A 373 -4.32 -28.58 45.76
C ASP A 373 -5.70 -28.36 46.37
N THR A 374 -6.67 -27.90 45.58
CA THR A 374 -8.06 -28.36 45.74
C THR A 374 -8.73 -28.59 44.39
N GLU A 375 -9.24 -29.80 44.27
CA GLU A 375 -9.84 -30.41 43.11
C GLU A 375 -11.32 -30.01 42.95
N ASN A 376 -11.71 -29.86 41.68
CA ASN A 376 -12.95 -30.40 41.10
C ASN A 376 -14.31 -29.72 41.40
N THR A 377 -14.82 -28.93 40.43
CA THR A 377 -16.27 -28.94 40.12
C THR A 377 -16.58 -28.61 38.65
N LYS A 378 -16.82 -29.68 37.87
CA LYS A 378 -17.95 -29.84 36.92
C LYS A 378 -18.18 -28.73 35.86
N VAL A 379 -17.53 -28.86 34.71
CA VAL A 379 -17.91 -28.15 33.47
C VAL A 379 -19.11 -28.84 32.82
N THR A 380 -20.27 -28.19 32.89
CA THR A 380 -21.46 -28.53 32.09
C THR A 380 -21.30 -28.06 30.65
N LYS A 381 -21.40 -29.01 29.71
CA LYS A 381 -21.59 -28.77 28.27
C LYS A 381 -22.86 -27.95 28.04
N ALA A 382 -22.73 -26.78 27.42
CA ALA A 382 -23.82 -26.11 26.72
C ALA A 382 -23.53 -26.17 25.22
N SER A 383 -24.25 -27.05 24.54
CA SER A 383 -24.33 -27.14 23.09
C SER A 383 -25.37 -26.11 22.63
N SER A 384 -24.96 -25.11 21.86
CA SER A 384 -25.89 -24.18 21.20
C SER A 384 -25.97 -24.51 19.70
N THR A 385 -27.16 -24.96 19.32
CA THR A 385 -27.63 -25.24 17.98
C THR A 385 -27.72 -23.93 17.18
N ILE A 386 -27.00 -23.81 16.06
CA ILE A 386 -27.23 -22.73 15.08
C ILE A 386 -28.20 -23.24 14.02
N ASN A 387 -29.42 -22.70 14.05
CA ASN A 387 -30.41 -22.81 12.99
C ASN A 387 -29.90 -22.11 11.73
N LYS A 388 -29.73 -22.87 10.63
CA LYS A 388 -29.61 -22.34 9.27
C LYS A 388 -30.99 -21.88 8.79
N GLY A 389 -31.24 -20.58 8.85
CA GLY A 389 -32.30 -19.92 8.09
C GLY A 389 -31.71 -19.21 6.88
N LEU A 390 -31.74 -19.86 5.71
CA LEU A 390 -31.52 -19.19 4.42
C LEU A 390 -32.66 -18.18 4.22
N LYS A 391 -32.35 -16.88 4.21
CA LYS A 391 -33.24 -15.87 3.64
C LYS A 391 -32.80 -15.58 2.21
N THR A 392 -33.66 -15.98 1.29
CA THR A 392 -33.70 -15.57 -0.11
C THR A 392 -34.07 -14.10 -0.21
N GLY A 393 -33.22 -13.33 -0.89
CA GLY A 393 -33.48 -11.94 -1.24
C GLY A 393 -32.22 -11.36 -1.87
N ASP A 394 -32.17 -11.35 -3.19
CA ASP A 394 -31.64 -10.26 -4.04
C ASP A 394 -31.59 -10.72 -5.50
N TYR A 395 -32.77 -10.68 -6.13
CA TYR A 395 -32.93 -10.65 -7.58
C TYR A 395 -33.12 -9.19 -8.00
N ILE A 396 -32.10 -8.58 -8.63
CA ILE A 396 -32.25 -7.64 -9.76
C ILE A 396 -30.88 -7.10 -10.23
N ASN A 397 -30.37 -7.66 -11.33
CA ASN A 397 -30.04 -6.91 -12.55
C ASN A 397 -29.39 -7.84 -13.59
N SER A 398 -30.23 -8.47 -14.41
CA SER A 398 -29.79 -9.23 -15.59
C SER A 398 -30.62 -8.82 -16.82
N ALA A 399 -30.67 -7.52 -17.11
CA ALA A 399 -31.15 -7.01 -18.39
C ALA A 399 -30.06 -7.13 -19.49
N ALA A 400 -28.77 -7.14 -19.11
CA ALA A 400 -27.66 -7.30 -20.04
C ALA A 400 -27.53 -8.73 -20.59
N THR A 401 -27.77 -9.75 -19.77
CA THR A 401 -27.61 -11.16 -20.16
C THR A 401 -28.70 -11.67 -21.10
N ILE A 402 -29.89 -11.07 -21.06
CA ILE A 402 -31.03 -11.47 -21.91
C ILE A 402 -30.85 -10.98 -23.35
N THR A 403 -30.21 -9.83 -23.55
CA THR A 403 -29.99 -9.26 -24.90
C THR A 403 -28.96 -10.06 -25.70
N VAL A 404 -27.95 -10.62 -25.03
CA VAL A 404 -26.88 -11.41 -25.67
C VAL A 404 -27.41 -12.76 -26.19
N ILE A 405 -28.35 -13.40 -25.48
CA ILE A 405 -28.90 -14.72 -25.88
C ILE A 405 -29.79 -14.60 -27.13
N ILE A 406 -30.50 -13.49 -27.30
CA ILE A 406 -31.39 -13.26 -28.45
C ILE A 406 -30.58 -13.02 -29.74
N ALA A 407 -29.46 -12.30 -29.66
CA ALA A 407 -28.60 -12.02 -30.82
C ALA A 407 -27.94 -13.29 -31.39
N SER A 408 -27.45 -14.20 -30.51
CA SER A 408 -26.88 -15.48 -30.94
C SER A 408 -27.89 -16.42 -31.61
N SER A 409 -29.16 -16.32 -31.21
CA SER A 409 -30.23 -17.16 -31.76
C SER A 409 -30.63 -16.74 -33.18
N ILE A 410 -30.60 -15.43 -33.47
CA ILE A 410 -30.93 -14.89 -34.81
C ILE A 410 -29.82 -15.21 -35.83
N ALA A 411 -28.55 -15.15 -35.41
CA ALA A 411 -27.42 -15.52 -36.26
C ALA A 411 -27.45 -17.01 -36.68
N LEU A 412 -27.86 -17.91 -35.78
CA LEU A 412 -27.97 -19.34 -36.08
C LEU A 412 -29.12 -19.66 -37.05
N ILE A 413 -30.22 -18.90 -36.99
CA ILE A 413 -31.38 -19.07 -37.88
C ILE A 413 -31.05 -18.62 -39.32
N PHE A 414 -30.26 -17.57 -39.50
CA PHE A 414 -29.82 -17.13 -40.84
C PHE A 414 -28.85 -18.11 -41.50
N LEU A 415 -27.98 -18.78 -40.73
CA LEU A 415 -27.05 -19.79 -41.24
C LEU A 415 -27.74 -21.09 -41.71
N ARG A 416 -28.93 -21.42 -41.20
CA ARG A 416 -29.70 -22.59 -41.65
C ARG A 416 -30.48 -22.37 -42.94
N LYS A 417 -30.76 -21.11 -43.35
CA LYS A 417 -31.49 -20.80 -44.60
C LYS A 417 -30.61 -20.69 -45.85
N ILE A 418 -29.28 -20.80 -45.71
CA ILE A 418 -28.30 -20.64 -46.81
C ILE A 418 -27.58 -21.98 -47.14
N LYS A 419 -28.06 -23.11 -46.62
CA LYS A 419 -27.59 -24.45 -47.02
C LYS A 419 -28.53 -25.10 -48.03
#